data_AF-A0A0F8YBU9-F1
#
_entry.id   AF-A0A0F8YBU9-F1
#
_cell.length_a   1.000
_cell.length_b   1.000
_cell.length_c   1.000
_cell.angle_alpha   90.00
_cell.angle_beta   90.00
_cell.angle_gamma   90.00
#
_symmetry.space_group_name_H-M   'P 1'
#
loop_
_entity.id
_entity.type
_entity.pdbx_description
1 polymer ?
#
loop_
_entity_poly.entity_id
_entity_poly.type
_entity_poly.pdbx_seq_one_letter_code
_entity_poly.pdbx_strand_id
1 'polypeptide(L)'
;MTILFFILAALALLHWLYYGLIAPTLQRRLRYLIFAERDRLRRLRLEHGEDDLSIRVYRYLQDYANTALKLLPDITFATLHAANQRLENDAEFRDRVKHRVAILDSCKLEEIGELRKRIAVQVAGGVLVNSGGLLLYLIPIVLVLVYHKKLMKTASDLTVGSVEDLDKIIHDDTAAQPTR
;
A
#
# COMPACT_ATOMS: atom_id res chain seq x y z
N MET A 1 16.97 13.27 -25.27
CA MET A 1 17.76 12.27 -24.50
C MET A 1 18.19 12.80 -23.14
N THR A 2 18.72 14.02 -23.03
CA THR A 2 19.19 14.61 -21.77
C THR A 2 18.10 14.73 -20.69
N ILE A 3 16.89 15.19 -21.04
CA ILE A 3 15.77 15.32 -20.08
C ILE A 3 15.35 13.96 -19.51
N LEU A 4 15.22 12.96 -20.39
CA LEU A 4 14.87 11.59 -19.97
C LEU A 4 15.92 11.01 -19.03
N PHE A 5 17.21 11.22 -19.31
CA PHE A 5 18.29 10.81 -18.43
C PHE A 5 18.15 11.40 -17.02
N PHE A 6 17.90 12.71 -16.90
CA PHE A 6 17.72 13.35 -15.59
C PHE A 6 16.46 12.86 -14.86
N ILE A 7 15.36 12.59 -15.57
CA ILE A 7 14.14 12.01 -14.97
C ILE A 7 14.45 10.62 -14.39
N LEU A 8 15.12 9.77 -15.16
CA LEU A 8 15.48 8.43 -14.71
C LEU A 8 16.47 8.45 -13.54
N ALA A 9 17.45 9.36 -13.57
CA ALA A 9 18.40 9.54 -12.46
C ALA A 9 17.69 9.99 -11.17
N ALA A 10 16.74 10.93 -11.28
CA ALA A 10 15.93 11.37 -10.15
C ALA A 10 15.06 10.22 -9.59
N LEU A 11 14.41 9.45 -10.45
CA LEU A 11 13.62 8.29 -10.03
C LEU A 11 14.47 7.21 -9.36
N ALA A 12 15.68 6.95 -9.88
CA ALA A 12 16.62 6.01 -9.28
C ALA A 12 17.04 6.47 -7.87
N LEU A 13 17.35 7.76 -7.69
CA LEU A 13 17.69 8.32 -6.39
C LEU A 13 16.53 8.21 -5.40
N LEU A 14 15.31 8.54 -5.83
CA LEU A 14 14.10 8.42 -4.99
C LEU A 14 13.82 6.98 -4.60
N HIS A 15 13.97 6.04 -5.54
CA HIS A 15 13.79 4.62 -5.30
C HIS A 15 14.82 4.08 -4.30
N TRP A 16 16.09 4.48 -4.45
CA TRP A 16 17.14 4.15 -3.50
C TRP A 16 16.86 4.71 -2.11
N LEU A 17 16.44 5.99 -2.01
CA LEU A 17 16.06 6.60 -0.73
C LEU A 17 14.88 5.88 -0.07
N TYR A 18 13.90 5.46 -0.87
CA TYR A 18 12.74 4.73 -0.38
C TYR A 18 13.14 3.40 0.27
N TYR A 19 13.89 2.56 -0.45
CA TYR A 19 14.29 1.25 0.08
C TYR A 19 15.42 1.32 1.12
N GLY A 20 16.27 2.34 1.05
CA GLY A 20 17.38 2.53 1.99
C GLY A 20 16.96 3.10 3.34
N LEU A 21 15.94 3.96 3.37
CA LEU A 21 15.58 4.71 4.58
C LEU A 21 14.11 4.59 4.96
N ILE A 22 13.19 4.83 4.02
CA ILE A 22 11.76 4.94 4.31
C ILE A 22 11.17 3.57 4.64
N ALA A 23 11.33 2.59 3.76
CA ALA A 23 10.76 1.25 3.92
C ALA A 23 11.26 0.54 5.20
N PRO A 24 12.57 0.52 5.53
CA PRO A 24 13.05 -0.09 6.77
C PRO A 24 12.45 0.55 8.03
N THR A 25 12.30 1.88 8.03
CA THR A 25 11.71 2.63 9.15
C THR A 25 10.24 2.28 9.34
N LEU A 26 9.47 2.26 8.25
CA LEU A 26 8.05 1.88 8.28
C LEU A 26 7.87 0.40 8.66
N GLN A 27 8.68 -0.51 8.12
CA GLN A 27 8.67 -1.93 8.52
C GLN A 27 8.92 -2.08 10.02
N ARG A 28 9.88 -1.35 10.58
CA ARG A 28 10.17 -1.40 12.02
C ARG A 28 8.98 -0.95 12.85
N ARG A 29 8.32 0.16 12.47
CA ARG A 29 7.09 0.63 13.12
C ARG A 29 6.01 -0.45 13.09
N LEU A 30 5.76 -1.08 11.95
CA LEU A 30 4.77 -2.14 11.81
C LEU A 30 5.09 -3.35 12.71
N ARG A 31 6.37 -3.77 12.80
CA ARG A 31 6.78 -4.84 13.73
C ARG A 31 6.45 -4.50 15.18
N TYR A 32 6.74 -3.27 15.63
CA TYR A 32 6.41 -2.85 16.99
C TYR A 32 4.92 -2.86 17.27
N LEU A 33 4.09 -2.46 16.31
CA LEU A 33 2.63 -2.53 16.44
C LEU A 33 2.15 -3.99 16.59
N ILE A 34 2.71 -4.92 15.80
CA ILE A 34 2.36 -6.35 15.94
C ILE A 34 2.86 -6.92 17.27
N PHE A 35 4.04 -6.51 17.75
CA PHE A 35 4.52 -6.89 19.08
C PHE A 35 3.57 -6.41 20.19
N ALA A 36 3.08 -5.16 20.09
CA ALA A 36 2.12 -4.63 21.04
C ALA A 36 0.80 -5.43 21.06
N GLU A 37 0.27 -5.82 19.90
CA GLU A 37 -0.92 -6.68 19.84
C GLU A 37 -0.65 -8.07 20.42
N ARG A 38 0.54 -8.65 20.20
CA ARG A 38 0.92 -9.93 20.82
C ARG A 38 0.96 -9.82 22.35
N ASP A 39 1.47 -8.71 22.88
CA ASP A 39 1.51 -8.49 24.32
C ASP A 39 0.13 -8.21 24.88
N ARG A 40 -0.76 -7.55 24.13
CA ARG A 40 -2.19 -7.43 24.48
C ARG A 40 -2.87 -8.79 24.55
N LEU A 41 -2.60 -9.70 23.61
CA LEU A 41 -3.14 -11.07 23.65
C LEU A 41 -2.71 -11.82 24.91
N ARG A 42 -1.45 -11.64 25.35
CA ARG A 42 -0.96 -12.24 26.61
C ARG A 42 -1.69 -11.67 27.83
N ARG A 43 -2.01 -10.38 27.85
CA ARG A 43 -2.80 -9.78 28.94
C ARG A 43 -4.23 -10.31 28.97
N LEU A 44 -4.90 -10.36 27.81
CA LEU A 44 -6.25 -10.93 27.72
C LEU A 44 -6.31 -12.37 28.23
N ARG A 45 -5.27 -13.17 27.95
CA ARG A 45 -5.13 -14.53 28.49
C ARG A 45 -5.05 -14.57 30.02
N LEU A 46 -4.36 -13.62 30.64
CA LEU A 46 -4.24 -13.52 32.09
C LEU A 46 -5.54 -13.01 32.73
N GLU A 47 -6.23 -12.09 32.07
CA GLU A 47 -7.47 -11.45 32.57
C GLU A 47 -8.68 -12.40 32.52
N HIS A 48 -8.82 -13.17 31.44
CA HIS A 48 -10.01 -13.99 31.17
C HIS A 48 -9.83 -15.49 31.47
N GLY A 49 -8.60 -15.93 31.78
CA GLY A 49 -8.32 -17.33 32.10
C GLY A 49 -8.53 -18.29 30.92
N GLU A 50 -8.78 -19.58 31.21
CA GLU A 50 -8.94 -20.63 30.20
C GLU A 50 -10.36 -20.81 29.68
N ASP A 51 -11.36 -20.39 30.47
CA ASP A 51 -12.77 -20.63 30.18
C ASP A 51 -13.30 -19.72 29.07
N ASP A 52 -12.94 -18.44 29.10
CA ASP A 52 -13.40 -17.45 28.13
C ASP A 52 -12.49 -17.37 26.88
N LEU A 53 -11.20 -17.70 27.05
CA LEU A 53 -10.24 -17.78 25.95
C LEU A 53 -9.69 -19.21 25.86
N SER A 54 -10.17 -20.04 24.94
CA SER A 54 -9.59 -21.39 24.84
C SER A 54 -8.09 -21.36 24.49
N ILE A 55 -7.32 -22.31 25.02
CA ILE A 55 -5.88 -22.50 24.67
C ILE A 55 -5.69 -22.53 23.15
N ARG A 56 -6.64 -23.14 22.44
CA ARG A 56 -6.60 -23.29 20.99
C ARG A 56 -6.71 -21.93 20.28
N VAL A 57 -7.66 -21.08 20.67
CA VAL A 57 -7.81 -19.72 20.13
C VAL A 57 -6.56 -18.89 20.40
N TYR A 58 -6.09 -18.91 21.65
CA TYR A 58 -4.87 -18.20 22.05
C TYR A 58 -3.67 -18.61 21.20
N ARG A 59 -3.44 -19.92 21.03
CA ARG A 59 -2.31 -20.45 20.25
C ARG A 59 -2.40 -20.04 18.78
N TYR A 60 -3.57 -20.15 18.15
CA TYR A 60 -3.72 -19.75 16.75
C TYR A 60 -3.46 -18.26 16.53
N LEU A 61 -3.92 -17.39 17.44
CA LEU A 61 -3.72 -15.96 17.29
C LEU A 61 -2.27 -15.56 17.60
N GLN A 62 -1.63 -16.22 18.57
CA GLN A 62 -0.19 -16.05 18.82
C GLN A 62 0.64 -16.50 17.61
N ASP A 63 0.32 -17.65 17.01
CA ASP A 63 0.98 -18.16 15.81
C ASP A 63 0.76 -17.22 14.61
N TYR A 64 -0.44 -16.65 14.49
CA TYR A 64 -0.75 -15.64 13.49
C TYR A 64 0.13 -14.39 13.65
N ALA A 65 0.23 -13.84 14.87
CA ALA A 65 1.09 -12.69 15.16
C ALA A 65 2.57 -12.99 14.88
N ASN A 66 3.05 -14.17 15.28
CA ASN A 66 4.43 -14.59 15.04
C ASN A 66 4.72 -14.80 13.55
N THR A 67 3.78 -15.39 12.81
CA THR A 67 3.88 -15.55 11.36
C THR A 67 3.89 -14.20 10.67
N ALA A 68 3.03 -13.27 11.10
CA ALA A 68 3.01 -11.90 10.60
C ALA A 68 4.36 -11.21 10.81
N LEU A 69 4.94 -11.27 12.01
CA LEU A 69 6.27 -10.71 12.31
C LEU A 69 7.38 -11.32 11.45
N LYS A 70 7.33 -12.64 11.25
CA LYS A 70 8.33 -13.38 10.47
C LYS A 70 8.28 -12.99 8.99
N LEU A 71 7.09 -12.93 8.42
CA LEU A 71 6.88 -12.73 6.97
C LEU A 71 6.73 -11.25 6.58
N LEU A 72 6.61 -10.33 7.55
CA LEU A 72 6.43 -8.91 7.28
C LEU A 72 7.42 -8.29 6.28
N PRO A 73 8.74 -8.58 6.30
CA PRO A 73 9.65 -8.00 5.31
C PRO A 73 9.45 -8.52 3.89
N ASP A 74 8.85 -9.72 3.75
CA ASP A 74 8.75 -10.42 2.47
C ASP A 74 7.35 -10.33 1.86
N ILE A 75 6.36 -9.83 2.61
CA ILE A 75 4.98 -9.76 2.13
C ILE A 75 4.82 -8.61 1.13
N THR A 76 4.47 -8.94 -0.10
CA THR A 76 4.28 -8.03 -1.23
C THR A 76 2.95 -8.32 -1.95
N PHE A 77 2.58 -7.51 -2.94
CA PHE A 77 1.43 -7.82 -3.79
C PHE A 77 1.59 -9.18 -4.50
N ALA A 78 2.80 -9.53 -4.93
CA ALA A 78 3.07 -10.82 -5.55
C ALA A 78 2.83 -11.99 -4.59
N THR A 79 3.29 -11.90 -3.34
CA THR A 79 3.02 -12.95 -2.34
C THR A 79 1.54 -13.05 -1.99
N LEU A 80 0.83 -11.91 -1.94
CA LEU A 80 -0.61 -11.90 -1.68
C LEU A 80 -1.37 -12.57 -2.83
N HIS A 81 -0.99 -12.28 -4.07
CA HIS A 81 -1.55 -12.92 -5.25
C HIS A 81 -1.28 -14.43 -5.25
N ALA A 82 -0.04 -14.86 -4.97
CA ALA A 82 0.30 -16.28 -4.86
C ALA A 82 -0.47 -16.99 -3.75
N ALA A 83 -0.66 -16.34 -2.60
CA ALA A 83 -1.48 -16.87 -1.51
C ALA A 83 -2.95 -17.02 -1.93
N ASN A 84 -3.50 -16.05 -2.67
CA ASN A 84 -4.85 -16.12 -3.19
C ASN A 84 -5.03 -17.26 -4.21
N GLN A 85 -4.10 -17.38 -5.17
CA GLN A 85 -4.11 -18.50 -6.12
C GLN A 85 -4.05 -19.84 -5.40
N ARG A 86 -3.26 -19.94 -4.32
CA ARG A 86 -3.20 -21.17 -3.53
C ARG A 86 -4.51 -21.44 -2.78
N LEU A 87 -5.17 -20.43 -2.23
CA LEU A 87 -6.50 -20.60 -1.60
C LEU A 87 -7.56 -21.11 -2.60
N GLU A 88 -7.48 -20.69 -3.85
CA GLU A 88 -8.41 -21.11 -4.91
C GLU A 88 -8.13 -22.54 -5.37
N ASN A 89 -6.86 -22.89 -5.57
CA ASN A 89 -6.47 -24.13 -6.25
C ASN A 89 -6.08 -25.29 -5.32
N ASP A 90 -5.71 -25.04 -4.07
CA ASP A 90 -5.29 -26.05 -3.08
C ASP A 90 -6.41 -26.24 -2.03
N ALA A 91 -7.23 -27.29 -2.22
CA ALA A 91 -8.38 -27.56 -1.36
C ALA A 91 -7.96 -27.84 0.10
N GLU A 92 -6.88 -28.58 0.30
CA GLU A 92 -6.39 -28.90 1.63
C GLU A 92 -5.92 -27.64 2.36
N PHE A 93 -5.18 -26.76 1.67
CA PHE A 93 -4.78 -25.47 2.22
C PHE A 93 -5.98 -24.58 2.56
N ARG A 94 -6.96 -24.49 1.66
CA ARG A 94 -8.19 -23.74 1.89
C ARG A 94 -8.95 -24.24 3.12
N ASP A 95 -9.08 -25.55 3.28
CA ASP A 95 -9.80 -26.14 4.41
C ASP A 95 -9.06 -25.91 5.72
N ARG A 96 -7.73 -26.00 5.74
CA ARG A 96 -6.92 -25.62 6.91
C ARG A 96 -7.12 -24.14 7.27
N VAL A 97 -7.16 -23.24 6.30
CA VAL A 97 -7.40 -21.81 6.55
C VAL A 97 -8.81 -21.57 7.08
N LYS A 98 -9.84 -22.16 6.45
CA LYS A 98 -11.24 -22.06 6.91
C LYS A 98 -11.40 -22.59 8.34
N HIS A 99 -10.78 -23.73 8.65
CA HIS A 99 -10.84 -24.31 10.00
C HIS A 99 -10.24 -23.38 11.06
N ARG A 100 -9.08 -22.76 10.76
CA ARG A 100 -8.44 -21.78 11.66
C ARG A 100 -9.32 -20.54 11.85
N VAL A 101 -9.90 -20.05 10.77
CA VAL A 101 -10.83 -18.90 10.82
C VAL A 101 -12.04 -19.24 11.68
N ALA A 102 -12.68 -20.39 11.47
CA ALA A 102 -13.84 -20.82 12.25
C ALA A 102 -13.54 -20.95 13.75
N ILE A 103 -12.35 -21.43 14.13
CA ILE A 103 -11.94 -21.49 15.54
C ILE A 103 -11.84 -20.09 16.13
N LEU A 104 -11.22 -19.15 15.42
CA LEU A 104 -11.10 -17.77 15.89
C LEU A 104 -12.48 -17.09 15.97
N ASP A 105 -13.34 -17.33 14.98
CA ASP A 105 -14.69 -16.76 14.92
C ASP A 105 -15.64 -17.35 15.97
N SER A 106 -15.35 -18.56 16.48
CA SER A 106 -16.10 -19.18 17.57
C SER A 106 -15.83 -18.55 18.95
N CYS A 107 -14.79 -17.71 19.06
CA CYS A 107 -14.48 -17.01 20.30
C CYS A 107 -15.46 -15.85 20.52
N LYS A 108 -16.13 -15.84 21.68
CA LYS A 108 -17.12 -14.81 22.03
C LYS A 108 -16.50 -13.48 22.48
N LEU A 109 -15.22 -13.48 22.82
CA LEU A 109 -14.49 -12.27 23.24
C LEU A 109 -14.27 -11.36 22.04
N GLU A 110 -14.94 -10.21 22.04
CA GLU A 110 -14.86 -9.22 20.96
C GLU A 110 -13.42 -8.72 20.77
N GLU A 111 -12.67 -8.60 21.87
CA GLU A 111 -11.28 -8.14 21.90
C GLU A 111 -10.35 -9.02 21.05
N ILE A 112 -10.65 -10.32 20.94
CA ILE A 112 -9.91 -11.26 20.10
C ILE A 112 -10.15 -10.96 18.62
N GLY A 113 -11.40 -10.69 18.25
CA GLY A 113 -11.78 -10.28 16.91
C GLY A 113 -11.10 -8.97 16.51
N GLU A 114 -11.08 -7.98 17.40
CA GLU A 114 -10.39 -6.72 17.15
C GLU A 114 -8.88 -6.89 17.01
N LEU A 115 -8.26 -7.72 17.86
CA LEU A 115 -6.82 -7.97 17.84
C LEU A 115 -6.39 -8.61 16.52
N ARG A 116 -7.18 -9.58 16.03
CA ARG A 116 -6.99 -10.15 14.69
C ARG A 116 -7.07 -9.08 13.60
N LYS A 117 -8.07 -8.20 13.64
CA LYS A 117 -8.21 -7.10 12.66
C LYS A 117 -7.02 -6.15 12.71
N ARG A 118 -6.55 -5.74 13.89
CA ARG A 118 -5.40 -4.84 14.05
C ARG A 118 -4.12 -5.46 13.49
N ILE A 119 -3.85 -6.74 13.75
CA ILE A 119 -2.71 -7.45 13.14
C ILE A 119 -2.86 -7.48 11.62
N ALA A 120 -4.05 -7.80 11.09
CA ALA A 120 -4.30 -7.85 9.64
C ALA A 120 -4.04 -6.49 8.96
N VAL A 121 -4.45 -5.38 9.59
CA VAL A 121 -4.16 -4.03 9.10
C VAL A 121 -2.64 -3.77 9.05
N GLN A 122 -1.87 -4.22 10.05
CA GLN A 122 -0.40 -4.05 10.00
C GLN A 122 0.24 -4.90 8.90
N VAL A 123 -0.27 -6.12 8.68
CA VAL A 123 0.18 -6.99 7.59
C VAL A 123 -0.12 -6.36 6.22
N ALA A 124 -1.32 -5.80 6.04
CA ALA A 124 -1.68 -5.05 4.82
C ALA A 124 -0.79 -3.81 4.64
N GLY A 125 -0.48 -3.09 5.72
CA GLY A 125 0.52 -2.02 5.71
C GLY A 125 1.89 -2.51 5.24
N GLY A 126 2.30 -3.71 5.65
CA GLY A 126 3.54 -4.36 5.19
C GLY A 126 3.57 -4.56 3.68
N VAL A 127 2.46 -5.04 3.09
CA VAL A 127 2.32 -5.18 1.63
C VAL A 127 2.54 -3.85 0.91
N LEU A 128 1.94 -2.77 1.42
CA LEU A 128 2.07 -1.44 0.85
C LEU A 128 3.50 -0.90 0.98
N VAL A 129 4.16 -1.11 2.12
CA VAL A 129 5.55 -0.65 2.35
C VAL A 129 6.53 -1.40 1.46
N ASN A 130 6.38 -2.72 1.33
CA ASN A 130 7.34 -3.52 0.56
C ASN A 130 7.15 -3.32 -0.96
N SER A 131 5.91 -3.05 -1.37
CA SER A 131 5.57 -2.82 -2.79
C SER A 131 5.54 -1.34 -3.17
N GLY A 132 5.67 -0.42 -2.21
CA GLY A 132 5.44 1.01 -2.42
C GLY A 132 6.49 1.70 -3.29
N GLY A 133 7.67 1.10 -3.45
CA GLY A 133 8.66 1.57 -4.42
C GLY A 133 8.16 1.55 -5.86
N LEU A 134 7.18 0.69 -6.18
CA LEU A 134 6.52 0.67 -7.49
C LEU A 134 5.68 1.94 -7.73
N LEU A 135 5.10 2.53 -6.66
CA LEU A 135 4.27 3.73 -6.78
C LEU A 135 5.09 4.95 -7.24
N LEU A 136 6.40 4.97 -6.96
CA LEU A 136 7.28 6.05 -7.44
C LEU A 136 7.32 6.13 -8.97
N TYR A 137 7.19 4.99 -9.66
CA TYR A 137 7.17 4.95 -11.12
C TYR A 137 5.83 5.37 -11.72
N LEU A 138 4.75 5.42 -10.93
CA LEU A 138 3.45 5.94 -11.38
C LEU A 138 3.42 7.47 -11.43
N ILE A 139 4.28 8.15 -10.65
CA ILE A 139 4.37 9.61 -10.60
C ILE A 139 4.51 10.24 -12.00
N PRO A 140 5.50 9.88 -12.84
CA PRO A 140 5.63 10.47 -14.18
C PRO A 140 4.40 10.20 -15.07
N ILE A 141 3.79 9.02 -14.97
CA ILE A 141 2.60 8.66 -15.75
C ILE A 141 1.43 9.56 -15.36
N VAL A 142 1.20 9.73 -14.05
CA VAL A 142 0.14 10.59 -13.53
C VAL A 142 0.36 12.05 -13.94
N LEU A 143 1.60 12.55 -13.88
CA LEU A 143 1.92 13.90 -14.33
C LEU A 143 1.57 14.10 -15.81
N VAL A 144 1.96 13.18 -16.69
CA VAL A 144 1.60 13.25 -18.12
C VAL A 144 0.09 13.28 -18.31
N LEU A 145 -0.66 12.43 -17.61
CA LEU A 145 -2.13 12.40 -17.69
C LEU A 145 -2.78 13.70 -17.23
N VAL A 146 -2.28 14.30 -16.14
CA VAL A 146 -2.78 15.58 -15.61
C VAL A 146 -2.49 16.73 -16.59
N TYR A 147 -1.26 16.79 -17.12
CA TYR A 147 -0.90 17.79 -18.12
C TYR A 147 -1.74 17.64 -19.40
N HIS A 148 -1.94 16.41 -19.87
CA HIS A 148 -2.77 16.13 -21.04
C HIS A 148 -4.21 16.60 -20.83
N LYS A 149 -4.82 16.31 -19.67
CA LYS A 149 -6.18 16.79 -19.34
C LYS A 149 -6.25 18.32 -19.35
N LYS A 150 -5.24 18.99 -18.79
CA LYS A 150 -5.18 20.46 -18.80
C LYS A 150 -5.06 21.00 -20.22
N LEU A 151 -4.20 20.40 -21.04
CA LEU A 151 -4.00 20.79 -22.45
C LEU A 151 -5.29 20.64 -23.26
N MET A 152 -5.98 19.50 -23.11
CA MET A 152 -7.25 19.24 -23.80
C MET A 152 -8.36 20.19 -23.37
N LYS A 153 -8.41 20.53 -22.07
CA LYS A 153 -9.35 21.54 -21.57
C LYS A 153 -9.07 22.90 -22.22
N THR A 154 -7.81 23.34 -22.21
CA THR A 154 -7.42 24.61 -22.84
C THR A 154 -7.70 24.61 -24.35
N ALA A 155 -7.43 23.51 -25.06
CA ALA A 155 -7.75 23.38 -26.47
C ALA A 155 -9.27 23.44 -26.74
N SER A 156 -10.08 22.78 -25.91
CA SER A 156 -11.54 22.87 -25.98
C SER A 156 -12.03 24.30 -25.71
N ASP A 157 -11.45 24.99 -24.72
CA ASP A 157 -11.82 26.36 -24.39
C ASP A 157 -11.44 27.33 -25.55
N LEU A 158 -10.30 27.09 -26.21
CA LEU A 158 -9.85 27.87 -27.38
C LEU A 158 -10.73 27.64 -28.62
N THR A 159 -11.21 26.40 -28.84
CA THR A 159 -12.11 26.11 -29.98
C THR A 159 -13.51 26.70 -29.82
N VAL A 160 -13.91 27.09 -28.60
CA VAL A 160 -15.16 27.80 -28.31
C VAL A 160 -14.96 29.32 -28.31
N GLY A 161 -13.72 29.81 -28.19
CA GLY A 161 -13.38 31.23 -28.32
C GLY A 161 -13.55 31.75 -29.74
N SER A 162 -13.89 33.04 -29.88
CA SER A 162 -13.98 33.69 -31.20
C SER A 162 -12.63 33.66 -31.90
N VAL A 163 -12.64 33.43 -33.22
CA VAL A 163 -11.44 33.48 -34.08
C VAL A 163 -10.71 34.83 -33.93
N GLU A 164 -11.43 35.91 -33.63
CA GLU A 164 -10.88 37.25 -33.39
C GLU A 164 -10.04 37.37 -32.10
N ASP A 165 -10.35 36.59 -31.06
CA ASP A 165 -9.57 36.59 -29.81
C ASP A 165 -8.30 35.75 -29.95
N LEU A 166 -8.36 34.67 -30.73
CA LEU A 166 -7.21 33.84 -31.08
C LEU A 166 -6.20 34.60 -31.98
N ASP A 167 -6.68 35.36 -32.95
CA ASP A 167 -5.84 36.16 -33.86
C ASP A 167 -5.08 37.27 -33.12
N LYS A 168 -5.72 37.93 -32.14
CA LYS A 168 -5.05 38.90 -31.26
C LYS A 168 -3.93 38.27 -30.43
N ILE A 169 -4.13 37.08 -29.88
CA ILE A 169 -3.10 36.39 -29.09
C ILE A 169 -1.91 36.01 -29.96
N ILE A 170 -2.16 35.53 -31.19
CA ILE A 170 -1.09 35.15 -32.13
C ILE A 170 -0.31 36.38 -32.61
N HIS A 171 -0.99 37.50 -32.87
CA HIS A 171 -0.35 38.71 -33.38
C HIS A 171 0.32 39.60 -32.31
N ASP A 172 -0.17 39.63 -31.07
CA ASP A 172 0.53 40.31 -29.96
C ASP A 172 1.86 39.63 -29.60
N ASP A 173 1.96 38.30 -29.69
CA ASP A 173 3.21 37.57 -29.41
C ASP A 173 4.29 37.84 -30.48
N THR A 174 3.88 38.10 -31.73
CA THR A 174 4.81 38.55 -32.79
C THR A 174 5.28 39.99 -32.64
N ALA A 175 4.52 40.86 -31.97
CA ALA A 175 4.91 42.25 -31.73
C ALA A 175 5.91 42.40 -30.57
N ALA A 176 6.05 41.39 -29.70
CA ALA A 176 6.91 41.40 -28.53
C ALA A 176 8.33 40.84 -28.75
N GLN A 177 8.68 40.40 -29.97
CA GLN A 177 10.08 40.04 -30.29
C GLN A 177 10.88 41.30 -30.67
N PRO A 178 11.83 41.77 -29.85
CA PRO A 178 12.71 42.86 -30.27
C PRO A 178 13.59 42.36 -31.43
N THR A 179 13.51 43.06 -32.55
CA THR A 179 14.50 42.99 -33.63
C THR A 179 15.89 43.20 -33.03
N ARG A 180 16.79 42.25 -33.34
CA ARG A 180 18.22 42.27 -33.00
C ARG A 180 18.89 43.61 -33.30
#